data_AF-A0A2N2IHB9-F1
#
_entry.id   AF-A0A2N2IHB9-F1
#
_cell.length_a   1.000
_cell.length_b   1.000
_cell.length_c   1.000
_cell.angle_alpha   90.00
_cell.angle_beta   90.00
_cell.angle_gamma   90.00
#
_symmetry.space_group_name_H-M   'P 1'
#
loop_
_entity.id
_entity.type
_entity.pdbx_description
1 polymer ?
#
loop_
_entity_poly.entity_id
_entity_poly.type
_entity_poly.pdbx_seq_one_letter_code
_entity_poly.pdbx_strand_id
1 'polypeptide(L)'
;DLCCPDGAQTAGRIEASRWPAMFPKKLGADDGRRPVIDARSGGFQYGRTPPGETHWWLNFAAGELFQHYADRCFAQDEIQVFLHPALASVREALLAEYQSLRVTDRGRPTPFLVTGAHRRIAFDTRPMPEQGRPGSLYGRNFDLAPRGVVLGAARAVEPPTVSDILVMEAPSHGRGRYTGDQIAFILLAAYTGFRAAVLETERRAPGQPCVIHTGFWGCGAYGGNHVLMTALQLIAARLARVHTLAYYQWDEKGREYFARGKSEAEAIETAAFELAVNRNPDRLANDMARVVEDMERARAMGDERRYLQLDTDFHHLIFEHAGNDYLTASYTRYVGKIAALRTHLAKLPRHTDLSFEEHRMLATAVRKGEMDVIRRLLAEHIDRTRQAYKAAAIVLEANAGG
;
A
#
# COMPACT_ATOMS: atom_id res chain seq x y z
N ASP A 1 27.46 10.52 23.14
CA ASP A 1 28.91 10.50 22.83
C ASP A 1 29.19 10.50 21.33
N LEU A 2 29.06 9.38 20.61
CA LEU A 2 29.50 9.28 19.20
C LEU A 2 28.83 10.31 18.26
N CYS A 3 27.53 10.57 18.43
CA CYS A 3 26.75 11.39 17.48
C CYS A 3 25.99 12.56 18.13
N CYS A 4 25.99 12.59 19.46
CA CYS A 4 25.55 13.70 20.32
C CYS A 4 26.61 13.83 21.43
N PRO A 5 27.77 14.44 21.16
CA PRO A 5 28.75 14.75 22.20
C PRO A 5 28.23 15.87 23.11
N ASP A 6 28.83 16.02 24.29
CA ASP A 6 28.52 17.13 25.19
C ASP A 6 28.75 18.47 24.47
N GLY A 7 27.77 19.37 24.58
CA GLY A 7 27.78 20.66 23.89
C GLY A 7 27.36 20.63 22.42
N ALA A 8 26.93 19.48 21.88
CA ALA A 8 26.38 19.40 20.54
C ALA A 8 25.16 20.32 20.39
N GLN A 9 25.23 21.27 19.46
CA GLN A 9 24.09 22.13 19.16
C GLN A 9 23.04 21.34 18.38
N THR A 10 21.84 21.28 18.93
CA THR A 10 20.67 20.75 18.24
C THR A 10 19.76 21.91 17.87
N ALA A 11 19.49 22.06 16.57
CA ALA A 11 18.51 23.00 16.04
C ALA A 11 17.44 22.23 15.26
N GLY A 12 16.26 22.83 15.09
CA GLY A 12 15.11 22.21 14.42
C GLY A 12 13.93 21.99 15.37
N ARG A 13 12.80 21.59 14.81
CA ARG A 13 11.56 21.27 15.54
C ARG A 13 11.14 19.85 15.19
N ILE A 14 10.84 19.06 16.21
CA ILE A 14 10.18 17.77 16.04
C ILE A 14 8.72 17.92 16.41
N GLU A 15 7.82 17.47 15.54
CA GLU A 15 6.39 17.44 15.79
C GLU A 15 5.92 15.99 15.77
N ALA A 16 5.16 15.56 16.78
CA ALA A 16 4.52 14.26 16.84
C ALA A 16 2.99 14.46 16.80
N SER A 17 2.30 13.67 15.99
CA SER A 17 0.83 13.66 15.92
C SER A 17 0.30 12.24 15.91
N ARG A 18 -0.82 12.00 16.60
CA ARG A 18 -1.53 10.73 16.64
C ARG A 18 -2.82 10.83 15.83
N TRP A 19 -3.05 9.86 14.96
CA TRP A 19 -4.18 9.88 14.03
C TRP A 19 -5.20 8.80 14.40
N PRO A 20 -6.50 9.09 14.43
CA PRO A 20 -7.52 8.07 14.62
C PRO A 20 -7.66 7.20 13.36
N ALA A 21 -8.22 6.00 13.52
CA ALA A 21 -8.58 5.14 12.40
C ALA A 21 -9.39 5.90 11.35
N MET A 22 -8.91 5.89 10.11
CA MET A 22 -9.58 6.52 8.99
C MET A 22 -10.19 5.44 8.12
N PHE A 23 -11.46 5.61 7.79
CA PHE A 23 -12.10 4.79 6.78
C PHE A 23 -11.97 5.51 5.44
N PRO A 24 -11.70 4.79 4.34
CA PRO A 24 -11.78 5.37 3.01
C PRO A 24 -13.10 6.13 2.89
N LYS A 25 -13.06 7.46 2.74
CA LYS A 25 -14.25 8.26 2.43
C LYS A 25 -14.59 8.06 0.95
N LYS A 26 -15.76 8.53 0.50
CA LYS A 26 -16.01 8.81 -0.92
C LYS A 26 -14.89 9.76 -1.37
N LEU A 27 -13.78 9.22 -1.87
CA LEU A 27 -12.73 10.01 -2.51
C LEU A 27 -13.43 10.76 -3.64
N GLY A 28 -13.17 12.06 -3.79
CA GLY A 28 -13.65 12.84 -4.93
C GLY A 28 -13.23 12.20 -6.26
N ALA A 29 -13.47 12.88 -7.38
CA ALA A 29 -12.94 12.43 -8.68
C ALA A 29 -11.48 11.92 -8.50
N ASP A 30 -11.24 10.66 -8.84
CA ASP A 30 -9.94 10.01 -8.78
C ASP A 30 -9.42 10.24 -10.17
N ASP A 31 -8.28 10.88 -10.15
CA ASP A 31 -7.53 11.36 -11.28
C ASP A 31 -6.87 10.20 -12.04
N GLY A 32 -7.16 8.94 -11.68
CA GLY A 32 -6.53 7.75 -12.23
C GLY A 32 -5.11 7.54 -11.72
N ARG A 33 -4.65 8.35 -10.76
CA ARG A 33 -3.26 8.37 -10.31
C ARG A 33 -3.00 7.14 -9.45
N ARG A 34 -2.29 6.17 -10.02
CA ARG A 34 -1.78 5.01 -9.29
C ARG A 34 -0.46 5.39 -8.60
N PRO A 35 -0.20 4.84 -7.38
CA PRO A 35 1.11 5.00 -6.78
C PRO A 35 2.18 4.41 -7.70
N VAL A 36 3.28 5.12 -7.88
CA VAL A 36 4.50 4.55 -8.45
C VAL A 36 5.02 3.52 -7.45
N ILE A 37 5.16 2.28 -7.89
CA ILE A 37 5.69 1.20 -7.06
C ILE A 37 7.19 1.08 -7.34
N ASP A 38 8.00 1.56 -6.40
CA ASP A 38 9.46 1.59 -6.50
C ASP A 38 10.06 0.44 -5.67
N ALA A 39 10.40 -0.65 -6.36
CA ALA A 39 11.00 -1.85 -5.76
C ALA A 39 12.50 -1.65 -5.51
N ARG A 40 12.94 -1.69 -4.24
CA ARG A 40 14.34 -1.46 -3.84
C ARG A 40 14.97 -2.69 -3.21
N SER A 41 16.24 -2.93 -3.48
CA SER A 41 17.01 -4.03 -2.87
C SER A 41 17.63 -3.62 -1.52
N GLY A 42 17.69 -4.59 -0.60
CA GLY A 42 18.29 -4.44 0.72
C GLY A 42 17.36 -3.82 1.77
N GLY A 43 17.96 -3.39 2.88
CA GLY A 43 17.26 -2.71 3.98
C GLY A 43 16.95 -1.24 3.69
N PHE A 44 16.25 -0.60 4.62
CA PHE A 44 15.91 0.83 4.51
C PHE A 44 17.15 1.68 4.25
N GLN A 45 17.05 2.50 3.21
CA GLN A 45 18.05 3.48 2.86
C GLN A 45 17.53 4.87 3.20
N TYR A 46 18.23 5.56 4.09
CA TYR A 46 17.92 6.93 4.51
C TYR A 46 18.83 7.91 3.75
N GLY A 47 18.68 7.93 2.42
CA GLY A 47 19.43 8.83 1.54
C GLY A 47 19.00 10.28 1.70
N ARG A 48 19.68 11.21 1.01
CA ARG A 48 19.20 12.59 0.91
C ARG A 48 17.85 12.59 0.20
N THR A 49 16.85 13.20 0.82
CA THR A 49 15.54 13.42 0.22
C THR A 49 15.68 14.35 -1.00
N PRO A 50 15.21 13.96 -2.19
CA PRO A 50 15.13 14.86 -3.34
C PRO A 50 14.34 16.13 -2.99
N PRO A 51 14.76 17.31 -3.48
CA PRO A 51 13.98 18.52 -3.30
C PRO A 51 12.63 18.37 -4.00
N GLY A 52 11.56 18.82 -3.33
CA GLY A 52 10.20 18.79 -3.88
C GLY A 52 9.38 17.54 -3.57
N GLU A 53 9.93 16.57 -2.84
CA GLU A 53 9.21 15.38 -2.36
C GLU A 53 9.19 15.34 -0.82
N THR A 54 8.12 14.80 -0.24
CA THR A 54 8.03 14.54 1.20
C THR A 54 8.08 13.04 1.46
N HIS A 55 9.07 12.60 2.25
CA HIS A 55 9.37 11.18 2.45
C HIS A 55 9.06 10.73 3.87
N TRP A 56 8.31 9.64 3.99
CA TRP A 56 7.92 9.02 5.24
C TRP A 56 8.50 7.62 5.34
N TRP A 57 9.32 7.36 6.37
CA TRP A 57 9.84 6.03 6.64
C TRP A 57 8.99 5.29 7.66
N LEU A 58 8.46 4.14 7.26
CA LEU A 58 7.61 3.32 8.10
C LEU A 58 8.41 2.68 9.24
N ASN A 59 8.05 2.97 10.48
CA ASN A 59 8.44 2.23 11.67
C ASN A 59 7.47 1.06 11.88
N PHE A 60 8.02 -0.15 12.04
CA PHE A 60 7.27 -1.39 12.29
C PHE A 60 7.06 -1.57 13.80
N ALA A 61 6.33 -0.62 14.40
CA ALA A 61 6.15 -0.53 15.83
C ALA A 61 5.48 -1.78 16.44
N ALA A 62 5.78 -2.00 17.71
CA ALA A 62 5.14 -3.00 18.55
C ALA A 62 4.56 -2.35 19.81
N GLY A 63 3.25 -2.46 20.01
CA GLY A 63 2.54 -1.96 21.19
C GLY A 63 2.39 -0.43 21.27
N GLU A 64 3.49 0.27 21.52
CA GLU A 64 3.53 1.73 21.71
C GLU A 64 4.63 2.42 20.89
N LEU A 65 4.47 3.73 20.68
CA LEU A 65 5.42 4.58 19.96
C LEU A 65 6.86 4.40 20.48
N PHE A 66 7.74 3.81 19.67
CA PHE A 66 9.16 3.58 19.98
C PHE A 66 9.42 2.81 21.27
N GLN A 67 8.48 1.93 21.68
CA GLN A 67 8.52 1.26 22.98
C GLN A 67 9.83 0.54 23.27
N HIS A 68 10.38 -0.12 22.26
CA HIS A 68 11.46 -1.08 22.42
C HIS A 68 12.84 -0.45 22.19
N TYR A 69 12.96 0.88 22.13
CA TYR A 69 14.23 1.53 21.78
C TYR A 69 15.42 1.17 22.70
N ALA A 70 15.16 0.73 23.93
CA ALA A 70 16.14 0.29 24.91
C ALA A 70 16.20 -1.24 25.09
N ASP A 71 15.49 -2.01 24.26
CA ASP A 71 15.45 -3.46 24.35
C ASP A 71 16.68 -4.12 23.71
N ARG A 72 16.84 -5.42 23.98
CA ARG A 72 17.94 -6.26 23.51
C ARG A 72 17.75 -6.78 22.08
N CYS A 73 16.58 -6.59 21.48
CA CYS A 73 16.30 -7.02 20.12
C CYS A 73 16.56 -5.85 19.18
N PHE A 74 17.54 -5.95 18.29
CA PHE A 74 17.86 -4.86 17.36
C PHE A 74 17.18 -5.08 16.00
N ALA A 75 15.85 -4.95 15.98
CA ALA A 75 15.02 -5.12 14.79
C ALA A 75 14.68 -3.75 14.18
N GLN A 76 13.72 -3.73 13.24
CA GLN A 76 13.49 -2.53 12.41
C GLN A 76 13.07 -1.30 13.22
N ASP A 77 12.24 -1.48 14.26
CA ASP A 77 11.80 -0.39 15.15
C ASP A 77 12.99 0.20 15.93
N GLU A 78 13.72 -0.66 16.65
CA GLU A 78 14.85 -0.27 17.49
C GLU A 78 16.00 0.32 16.68
N ILE A 79 16.29 -0.26 15.49
CA ILE A 79 17.28 0.29 14.56
C ILE A 79 16.88 1.72 14.18
N GLN A 80 15.63 1.97 13.83
CA GLN A 80 15.23 3.30 13.38
C GLN A 80 15.39 4.35 14.49
N VAL A 81 15.05 4.02 15.74
CA VAL A 81 15.28 4.91 16.89
C VAL A 81 16.78 5.11 17.14
N PHE A 82 17.58 4.05 17.05
CA PHE A 82 19.04 4.14 17.17
C PHE A 82 19.66 5.06 16.12
N LEU A 83 19.19 5.00 14.87
CA LEU A 83 19.66 5.90 13.79
C LEU A 83 19.23 7.36 14.01
N HIS A 84 18.13 7.58 14.74
CA HIS A 84 17.54 8.90 15.03
C HIS A 84 17.34 9.11 16.55
N PRO A 85 18.42 9.33 17.33
CA PRO A 85 18.35 9.27 18.80
C PRO A 85 17.28 10.19 19.44
N ALA A 86 16.92 11.29 18.78
CA ALA A 86 15.87 12.19 19.27
C ALA A 86 14.48 11.53 19.37
N LEU A 87 14.22 10.45 18.62
CA LEU A 87 12.94 9.70 18.70
C LEU A 87 12.74 9.07 20.08
N ALA A 88 13.81 8.63 20.76
CA ALA A 88 13.74 8.18 22.15
C ALA A 88 13.29 9.33 23.07
N SER A 89 13.88 10.53 22.91
CA SER A 89 13.48 11.71 23.68
C SER A 89 12.03 12.12 23.42
N VAL A 90 11.54 11.97 22.18
CA VAL A 90 10.12 12.20 21.84
C VAL A 90 9.20 11.26 22.62
N ARG A 91 9.55 9.96 22.70
CA ARG A 91 8.78 9.00 23.51
C ARG A 91 8.72 9.44 24.97
N GLU A 92 9.87 9.71 25.58
CA GLU A 92 9.95 10.08 27.01
C GLU A 92 9.19 11.37 27.32
N ALA A 93 9.29 12.38 26.44
CA ALA A 93 8.53 13.63 26.59
C ALA A 93 7.01 13.38 26.51
N LEU A 94 6.56 12.55 25.56
CA LEU A 94 5.14 12.22 25.43
C LEU A 94 4.63 11.34 26.58
N LEU A 95 5.44 10.43 27.13
CA LEU A 95 5.07 9.62 28.30
C LEU A 95 4.89 10.47 29.57
N ALA A 96 5.59 11.60 29.67
CA ALA A 96 5.40 12.55 30.77
C ALA A 96 4.05 13.29 30.70
N GLU A 97 3.46 13.41 29.51
CA GLU A 97 2.21 14.16 29.28
C GLU A 97 0.98 13.27 29.07
N TYR A 98 1.15 12.07 28.50
CA TYR A 98 0.05 11.21 28.05
C TYR A 98 0.11 9.82 28.70
N GLN A 99 -1.06 9.32 29.13
CA GLN A 99 -1.18 8.01 29.78
C GLN A 99 -0.89 6.81 28.86
N SER A 100 -0.97 6.98 27.54
CA SER A 100 -0.86 5.87 26.60
C SER A 100 -0.36 6.36 25.24
N LEU A 101 0.70 5.72 24.76
CA LEU A 101 1.27 5.95 23.43
C LEU A 101 1.02 4.77 22.49
N ARG A 102 -0.04 4.00 22.75
CA ARG A 102 -0.39 2.84 21.93
C ARG A 102 -0.62 3.23 20.49
N VAL A 103 -0.04 2.46 19.58
CA VAL A 103 -0.23 2.59 18.12
C VAL A 103 -1.50 1.87 17.64
N THR A 104 -2.13 1.11 18.54
CA THR A 104 -3.44 0.47 18.37
C THR A 104 -4.30 0.70 19.62
N ASP A 105 -5.57 1.07 19.45
CA ASP A 105 -6.51 1.27 20.56
C ASP A 105 -7.81 0.51 20.31
N ARG A 106 -8.18 -0.38 21.25
CA ARG A 106 -9.40 -1.22 21.19
C ARG A 106 -9.65 -1.87 19.81
N GLY A 107 -8.59 -2.45 19.24
CA GLY A 107 -8.65 -3.13 17.93
C GLY A 107 -8.72 -2.19 16.73
N ARG A 108 -8.45 -0.89 16.91
CA ARG A 108 -8.37 0.10 15.82
C ARG A 108 -6.95 0.65 15.70
N PRO A 109 -6.46 0.92 14.48
CA PRO A 109 -5.17 1.54 14.30
C PRO A 109 -5.20 3.01 14.74
N THR A 110 -4.15 3.43 15.45
CA THR A 110 -3.93 4.84 15.81
C THR A 110 -2.48 5.24 15.52
N PRO A 111 -2.07 5.33 14.24
CA PRO A 111 -0.68 5.56 13.88
C PRO A 111 -0.19 6.94 14.35
N PHE A 112 1.13 7.05 14.50
CA PHE A 112 1.79 8.32 14.76
C PHE A 112 2.56 8.79 13.54
N LEU A 113 2.63 10.10 13.37
CA LEU A 113 3.57 10.76 12.47
C LEU A 113 4.54 11.57 13.32
N VAL A 114 5.84 11.37 13.11
CA VAL A 114 6.91 12.15 13.78
C VAL A 114 7.75 12.82 12.72
N THR A 115 7.83 14.14 12.74
CA THR A 115 8.49 14.93 11.70
C THR A 115 9.78 15.56 12.19
N GLY A 116 10.70 15.85 11.29
CA GLY A 116 11.91 16.60 11.64
C GLY A 116 12.96 15.81 12.43
N ALA A 117 12.89 14.47 12.45
CA ALA A 117 13.81 13.67 13.23
C ALA A 117 15.20 13.63 12.58
N HIS A 118 16.22 14.08 13.30
CA HIS A 118 17.59 14.04 12.81
C HIS A 118 18.14 12.61 12.85
N ARG A 119 18.51 12.09 11.68
CA ARG A 119 19.35 10.92 11.56
C ARG A 119 20.79 11.33 11.83
N ARG A 120 21.36 10.76 12.90
CA ARG A 120 22.71 11.07 13.35
C ARG A 120 23.65 9.89 13.22
N ILE A 121 23.11 8.68 13.03
CA ILE A 121 23.89 7.46 12.95
C ILE A 121 23.61 6.75 11.62
N ALA A 122 24.67 6.24 11.01
CA ALA A 122 24.62 5.21 9.97
C ALA A 122 25.13 3.92 10.59
N PHE A 123 24.40 2.82 10.38
CA PHE A 123 24.72 1.53 10.97
C PHE A 123 24.55 0.42 9.94
N ASP A 124 25.52 -0.48 9.83
CA ASP A 124 25.46 -1.62 8.92
C ASP A 124 25.27 -2.94 9.67
N THR A 125 24.08 -3.53 9.53
CA THR A 125 23.75 -4.81 10.20
C THR A 125 24.24 -6.05 9.44
N ARG A 126 24.76 -5.91 8.23
CA ARG A 126 25.16 -7.04 7.38
C ARG A 126 26.46 -7.68 7.86
N PRO A 127 26.65 -9.00 7.72
CA PRO A 127 27.96 -9.61 7.95
C PRO A 127 29.07 -8.94 7.13
N MET A 128 30.24 -8.73 7.74
CA MET A 128 31.49 -8.32 7.11
C MET A 128 32.66 -9.18 7.62
N PRO A 129 32.78 -10.43 7.15
CA PRO A 129 33.83 -11.36 7.59
C PRO A 129 35.24 -10.78 7.45
N GLU A 130 35.50 -10.07 6.35
CA GLU A 130 36.80 -9.43 6.05
C GLU A 130 37.20 -8.33 7.05
N GLN A 131 36.23 -7.77 7.79
CA GLN A 131 36.44 -6.78 8.83
C GLN A 131 36.32 -7.38 10.24
N GLY A 132 36.46 -8.71 10.36
CA GLY A 132 36.34 -9.43 11.63
C GLY A 132 34.90 -9.54 12.16
N ARG A 133 33.89 -9.32 11.31
CA ARG A 133 32.47 -9.36 11.68
C ARG A 133 31.71 -10.42 10.87
N PRO A 134 31.92 -11.72 11.13
CA PRO A 134 31.34 -12.79 10.32
C PRO A 134 29.82 -12.95 10.46
N GLY A 135 29.21 -12.40 11.52
CA GLY A 135 27.77 -12.47 11.80
C GLY A 135 27.05 -11.16 11.52
N SER A 136 25.73 -11.24 11.26
CA SER A 136 24.86 -10.07 11.19
C SER A 136 24.65 -9.47 12.59
N LEU A 137 24.53 -8.16 12.68
CA LEU A 137 24.15 -7.44 13.91
C LEU A 137 22.64 -7.18 14.00
N TYR A 138 21.82 -7.90 13.25
CA TYR A 138 20.36 -7.77 13.30
C TYR A 138 19.74 -8.64 14.40
N GLY A 139 18.67 -8.15 15.03
CA GLY A 139 17.92 -8.87 16.05
C GLY A 139 18.75 -9.16 17.30
N ARG A 140 18.66 -10.38 17.83
CA ARG A 140 19.37 -10.80 19.05
C ARG A 140 20.89 -10.89 18.90
N ASN A 141 21.41 -10.91 17.67
CA ASN A 141 22.85 -10.93 17.45
C ASN A 141 23.52 -9.62 17.86
N PHE A 142 22.79 -8.50 17.87
CA PHE A 142 23.29 -7.22 18.36
C PHE A 142 23.68 -7.29 19.83
N ASP A 143 22.81 -7.85 20.66
CA ASP A 143 23.00 -8.00 22.09
C ASP A 143 24.17 -8.95 22.45
N LEU A 144 24.44 -9.92 21.58
CA LEU A 144 25.55 -10.85 21.73
C LEU A 144 26.89 -10.29 21.21
N ALA A 145 26.86 -9.21 20.42
CA ALA A 145 28.05 -8.67 19.78
C ALA A 145 28.90 -7.87 20.78
N PRO A 146 30.24 -8.04 20.78
CA PRO A 146 31.12 -7.20 21.59
C PRO A 146 30.94 -5.71 21.26
N ARG A 147 30.97 -4.85 22.27
CA ARG A 147 30.78 -3.39 22.12
C ARG A 147 31.65 -2.78 21.02
N GLY A 148 32.91 -3.20 20.91
CA GLY A 148 33.83 -2.71 19.87
C GLY A 148 33.36 -3.02 18.44
N VAL A 149 32.73 -4.18 18.23
CA VAL A 149 32.16 -4.58 16.93
C VAL A 149 30.95 -3.71 16.57
N VAL A 150 30.08 -3.45 17.56
CA VAL A 150 28.91 -2.56 17.39
C VAL A 150 29.37 -1.14 17.08
N LEU A 151 30.32 -0.59 17.84
CA LEU A 151 30.86 0.75 17.60
C LEU A 151 31.55 0.86 16.24
N GLY A 152 32.29 -0.17 15.81
CA GLY A 152 32.92 -0.22 14.49
C GLY A 152 31.92 -0.26 13.32
N ALA A 153 30.71 -0.76 13.55
CA ALA A 153 29.62 -0.76 12.55
C ALA A 153 28.83 0.56 12.50
N ALA A 154 29.07 1.48 13.44
CA ALA A 154 28.39 2.76 13.55
C ALA A 154 29.26 3.90 13.02
N ARG A 155 28.67 4.83 12.28
CA ARG A 155 29.31 6.06 11.83
C ARG A 155 28.41 7.26 12.08
N ALA A 156 28.98 8.35 12.57
CA ALA A 156 28.27 9.63 12.65
C ALA A 156 27.90 10.13 11.24
N VAL A 157 26.66 10.62 11.10
CA VAL A 157 26.16 11.25 9.88
C VAL A 157 26.35 12.75 10.01
N GLU A 158 27.31 13.30 9.27
CA GLU A 158 27.65 14.72 9.29
C GLU A 158 27.64 15.32 7.87
N PRO A 159 26.86 16.40 7.63
CA PRO A 159 25.84 16.94 8.53
C PRO A 159 24.67 15.94 8.73
N PRO A 160 23.91 16.02 9.83
CA PRO A 160 22.75 15.18 10.04
C PRO A 160 21.74 15.32 8.90
N THR A 161 21.12 14.21 8.51
CA THR A 161 19.96 14.24 7.59
C THR A 161 18.67 14.24 8.39
N VAL A 162 17.57 14.71 7.80
CA VAL A 162 16.26 14.74 8.46
C VAL A 162 15.36 13.67 7.86
N SER A 163 14.57 13.01 8.70
CA SER A 163 13.60 12.00 8.28
C SER A 163 12.26 12.23 8.97
N ASP A 164 11.18 12.09 8.21
CA ASP A 164 9.83 12.01 8.76
C ASP A 164 9.46 10.52 8.89
N ILE A 165 8.85 10.16 10.01
CA ILE A 165 8.63 8.78 10.44
C ILE A 165 7.13 8.54 10.54
N LEU A 166 6.64 7.50 9.87
CA LEU A 166 5.29 6.99 10.02
C LEU A 166 5.35 5.76 10.93
N VAL A 167 4.61 5.75 12.04
CA VAL A 167 4.66 4.67 13.04
C VAL A 167 3.34 3.93 13.07
N MET A 168 3.36 2.64 12.74
CA MET A 168 2.16 1.80 12.80
C MET A 168 2.48 0.32 13.08
N GLU A 169 1.55 -0.35 13.76
CA GLU A 169 1.69 -1.74 14.18
C GLU A 169 0.85 -2.69 13.32
N ALA A 170 1.47 -3.78 12.87
CA ALA A 170 0.77 -4.90 12.25
C ALA A 170 0.04 -5.73 13.33
N PRO A 171 -1.00 -6.51 12.99
CA PRO A 171 -1.60 -7.41 13.99
C PRO A 171 -0.53 -8.33 14.60
N SER A 172 -0.58 -8.43 15.92
CA SER A 172 0.36 -9.22 16.72
C SER A 172 0.25 -10.74 16.43
N HIS A 173 1.26 -11.47 16.89
CA HIS A 173 1.46 -12.92 16.75
C HIS A 173 0.19 -13.78 16.66
N GLY A 174 0.22 -14.74 15.73
CA GLY A 174 -0.83 -15.75 15.56
C GLY A 174 -0.31 -16.95 14.76
N ARG A 175 -1.10 -18.03 14.67
CA ARG A 175 -0.82 -19.19 13.83
C ARG A 175 -2.08 -19.58 13.05
N GLY A 176 -1.90 -20.16 11.86
CA GLY A 176 -3.00 -20.61 11.02
C GLY A 176 -3.40 -19.60 9.95
N ARG A 177 -4.60 -19.78 9.39
CA ARG A 177 -5.13 -18.92 8.32
C ARG A 177 -5.55 -17.57 8.89
N TYR A 178 -5.37 -16.51 8.11
CA TYR A 178 -5.92 -15.19 8.44
C TYR A 178 -7.45 -15.25 8.45
N THR A 179 -8.05 -14.63 9.46
CA THR A 179 -9.49 -14.34 9.52
C THR A 179 -9.83 -13.09 8.72
N GLY A 180 -11.11 -12.92 8.37
CA GLY A 180 -11.59 -11.70 7.70
C GLY A 180 -11.29 -10.43 8.51
N ASP A 181 -11.49 -10.47 9.83
CA ASP A 181 -11.22 -9.34 10.72
C ASP A 181 -9.75 -8.95 10.76
N GLN A 182 -8.85 -9.93 10.76
CA GLN A 182 -7.41 -9.67 10.68
C GLN A 182 -7.03 -9.02 9.35
N ILE A 183 -7.55 -9.50 8.22
CA ILE A 183 -7.32 -8.90 6.90
C ILE A 183 -7.85 -7.46 6.87
N ALA A 184 -9.06 -7.24 7.38
CA ALA A 184 -9.68 -5.93 7.46
C ALA A 184 -8.86 -4.96 8.32
N PHE A 185 -8.38 -5.43 9.47
CA PHE A 185 -7.51 -4.65 10.35
C PHE A 185 -6.19 -4.26 9.67
N ILE A 186 -5.51 -5.19 8.99
CA ILE A 186 -4.25 -4.93 8.28
C ILE A 186 -4.45 -3.83 7.23
N LEU A 187 -5.49 -3.97 6.40
CA LEU A 187 -5.81 -2.99 5.37
C LEU A 187 -6.15 -1.63 5.98
N LEU A 188 -6.96 -1.61 7.04
CA LEU A 188 -7.34 -0.37 7.74
C LEU A 188 -6.13 0.32 8.38
N ALA A 189 -5.22 -0.44 8.98
CA ALA A 189 -4.02 0.07 9.61
C ALA A 189 -3.06 0.69 8.58
N ALA A 190 -2.77 -0.04 7.49
CA ALA A 190 -1.96 0.48 6.39
C ALA A 190 -2.60 1.71 5.74
N TYR A 191 -3.91 1.66 5.44
CA TYR A 191 -4.62 2.79 4.87
C TYR A 191 -4.59 4.02 5.78
N THR A 192 -4.86 3.84 7.08
CA THR A 192 -4.87 4.95 8.05
C THR A 192 -3.49 5.59 8.13
N GLY A 193 -2.42 4.80 8.26
CA GLY A 193 -1.06 5.32 8.32
C GLY A 193 -0.65 6.04 7.03
N PHE A 194 -0.92 5.43 5.88
CA PHE A 194 -0.57 6.01 4.58
C PHE A 194 -1.38 7.27 4.29
N ARG A 195 -2.68 7.31 4.60
CA ARG A 195 -3.50 8.49 4.39
C ARG A 195 -3.12 9.61 5.34
N ALA A 196 -2.73 9.30 6.58
CA ALA A 196 -2.21 10.30 7.52
C ALA A 196 -0.96 10.96 6.95
N ALA A 197 0.02 10.16 6.47
CA ALA A 197 1.23 10.68 5.83
C ALA A 197 0.93 11.56 4.60
N VAL A 198 -0.03 11.17 3.76
CA VAL A 198 -0.45 11.98 2.61
C VAL A 198 -1.10 13.29 3.05
N LEU A 199 -2.03 13.26 4.01
CA LEU A 199 -2.68 14.47 4.53
C LEU A 199 -1.68 15.44 5.19
N GLU A 200 -0.72 14.89 5.92
CA GLU A 200 0.31 15.67 6.58
C GLU A 200 1.30 16.27 5.59
N THR A 201 1.60 15.55 4.51
CA THR A 201 2.34 16.08 3.35
C THR A 201 1.58 17.22 2.69
N GLU A 202 0.29 17.03 2.38
CA GLU A 202 -0.58 18.07 1.80
C GLU A 202 -0.64 19.33 2.69
N ARG A 203 -0.64 19.16 4.02
CA ARG A 203 -0.64 20.26 4.99
C ARG A 203 0.69 21.02 5.05
N ARG A 204 1.82 20.31 5.12
CA ARG A 204 3.16 20.90 5.33
C ARG A 204 3.81 21.38 4.04
N ALA A 205 3.54 20.71 2.93
CA ALA A 205 4.12 20.97 1.62
C ALA A 205 3.09 20.75 0.50
N PRO A 206 2.09 21.65 0.38
CA PRO A 206 1.04 21.52 -0.64
C PRO A 206 1.61 21.29 -2.04
N GLY A 207 1.12 20.27 -2.73
CA GLY A 207 1.54 19.91 -4.09
C GLY A 207 2.78 19.00 -4.18
N GLN A 208 3.51 18.76 -3.10
CA GLN A 208 4.64 17.82 -3.12
C GLN A 208 4.17 16.36 -3.13
N PRO A 209 4.83 15.47 -3.90
CA PRO A 209 4.63 14.03 -3.83
C PRO A 209 4.89 13.47 -2.43
N CYS A 210 3.93 12.69 -1.91
CA CYS A 210 4.13 11.88 -0.71
C CYS A 210 4.76 10.53 -1.09
N VAL A 211 5.99 10.30 -0.65
CA VAL A 211 6.74 9.05 -0.82
C VAL A 211 6.73 8.29 0.50
N ILE A 212 6.26 7.03 0.49
CA ILE A 212 6.28 6.17 1.67
C ILE A 212 7.29 5.05 1.46
N HIS A 213 8.25 4.96 2.38
CA HIS A 213 9.26 3.90 2.46
C HIS A 213 8.75 2.79 3.39
N THR A 214 8.55 1.60 2.84
CA THR A 214 8.05 0.42 3.56
C THR A 214 8.81 -0.84 3.16
N GLY A 215 8.47 -1.98 3.77
CA GLY A 215 8.96 -3.30 3.40
C GLY A 215 8.02 -4.37 3.93
N PHE A 216 8.57 -5.48 4.40
CA PHE A 216 7.81 -6.59 4.97
C PHE A 216 7.30 -6.31 6.40
N TRP A 217 6.51 -5.23 6.54
CA TRP A 217 5.82 -4.84 7.76
C TRP A 217 5.04 -6.02 8.34
N GLY A 218 5.29 -6.32 9.62
CA GLY A 218 4.65 -7.43 10.35
C GLY A 218 5.09 -8.85 9.95
N CYS A 219 6.02 -9.03 9.01
CA CYS A 219 6.37 -10.37 8.51
C CYS A 219 7.61 -11.00 9.16
N GLY A 220 8.31 -10.24 10.01
CA GLY A 220 9.47 -10.70 10.80
C GLY A 220 9.03 -11.38 12.10
N ALA A 221 9.34 -10.76 13.25
CA ALA A 221 9.00 -11.29 14.57
C ALA A 221 7.51 -11.62 14.74
N TYR A 222 6.63 -10.82 14.14
CA TYR A 222 5.17 -11.01 14.20
C TYR A 222 4.68 -12.18 13.33
N GLY A 223 5.51 -12.73 12.44
CA GLY A 223 5.22 -13.95 11.67
C GLY A 223 4.21 -13.79 10.54
N GLY A 224 3.91 -12.56 10.12
CA GLY A 224 2.96 -12.27 9.06
C GLY A 224 3.34 -12.88 7.70
N ASN A 225 2.32 -13.20 6.90
CA ASN A 225 2.52 -13.72 5.55
C ASN A 225 3.00 -12.60 4.61
N HIS A 226 4.20 -12.76 4.07
CA HIS A 226 4.86 -11.76 3.24
C HIS A 226 4.04 -11.38 1.99
N VAL A 227 3.37 -12.34 1.36
CA VAL A 227 2.58 -12.12 0.14
C VAL A 227 1.32 -11.31 0.45
N LEU A 228 0.53 -11.75 1.43
CA LEU A 228 -0.71 -11.07 1.82
C LEU A 228 -0.46 -9.66 2.37
N MET A 229 0.52 -9.52 3.26
CA MET A 229 0.88 -8.22 3.85
C MET A 229 1.37 -7.23 2.77
N THR A 230 2.12 -7.71 1.78
CA THR A 230 2.50 -6.90 0.61
C THR A 230 1.27 -6.47 -0.18
N ALA A 231 0.37 -7.41 -0.49
CA ALA A 231 -0.82 -7.12 -1.29
C ALA A 231 -1.70 -6.04 -0.64
N LEU A 232 -1.96 -6.17 0.67
CA LEU A 232 -2.78 -5.23 1.42
C LEU A 232 -2.13 -3.84 1.55
N GLN A 233 -0.80 -3.76 1.67
CA GLN A 233 -0.09 -2.47 1.62
C GLN A 233 -0.21 -1.79 0.26
N LEU A 234 -0.10 -2.54 -0.85
CA LEU A 234 -0.27 -1.98 -2.20
C LEU A 234 -1.69 -1.43 -2.42
N ILE A 235 -2.71 -2.16 -1.98
CA ILE A 235 -4.10 -1.71 -2.01
C ILE A 235 -4.26 -0.45 -1.14
N ALA A 236 -3.74 -0.47 0.09
CA ALA A 236 -3.79 0.69 0.99
C ALA A 236 -3.13 1.93 0.40
N ALA A 237 -1.97 1.79 -0.23
CA ALA A 237 -1.23 2.91 -0.83
C ALA A 237 -2.04 3.56 -1.97
N ARG A 238 -2.69 2.75 -2.80
CA ARG A 238 -3.60 3.23 -3.84
C ARG A 238 -4.81 3.96 -3.24
N LEU A 239 -5.47 3.37 -2.24
CA LEU A 239 -6.62 3.98 -1.58
C LEU A 239 -6.25 5.30 -0.87
N ALA A 240 -5.06 5.37 -0.27
CA ALA A 240 -4.57 6.54 0.44
C ALA A 240 -4.10 7.68 -0.49
N ARG A 241 -3.96 7.43 -1.80
CA ARG A 241 -3.35 8.33 -2.79
C ARG A 241 -1.88 8.64 -2.48
N VAL A 242 -1.14 7.61 -2.08
CA VAL A 242 0.33 7.70 -2.00
C VAL A 242 0.87 7.95 -3.40
N HIS A 243 1.83 8.87 -3.55
CA HIS A 243 2.43 9.13 -4.85
C HIS A 243 3.40 8.01 -5.23
N THR A 244 4.31 7.67 -4.31
CA THR A 244 5.31 6.61 -4.52
C THR A 244 5.37 5.72 -3.29
N LEU A 245 5.26 4.41 -3.48
CA LEU A 245 5.52 3.42 -2.44
C LEU A 245 6.89 2.78 -2.72
N ALA A 246 7.91 3.20 -1.99
CA ALA A 246 9.26 2.63 -2.04
C ALA A 246 9.31 1.38 -1.16
N TYR A 247 9.32 0.20 -1.80
CA TYR A 247 9.20 -1.10 -1.14
C TYR A 247 10.54 -1.84 -1.10
N TYR A 248 11.13 -1.95 0.08
CA TYR A 248 12.44 -2.56 0.31
C TYR A 248 12.36 -4.09 0.43
N GLN A 249 13.22 -4.78 -0.32
CA GLN A 249 13.26 -6.23 -0.49
C GLN A 249 14.65 -6.74 -0.11
N TRP A 250 14.75 -7.40 1.05
CA TRP A 250 16.03 -7.72 1.70
C TRP A 250 16.92 -8.65 0.87
N ASP A 251 16.34 -9.70 0.30
CA ASP A 251 17.03 -10.76 -0.41
C ASP A 251 16.20 -11.24 -1.62
N GLU A 252 16.67 -12.29 -2.29
CA GLU A 252 16.00 -12.91 -3.44
C GLU A 252 14.60 -13.41 -3.11
N LYS A 253 14.45 -14.07 -1.96
CA LYS A 253 13.16 -14.57 -1.49
C LYS A 253 12.17 -13.44 -1.25
N GLY A 254 12.64 -12.32 -0.70
CA GLY A 254 11.88 -11.09 -0.58
C GLY A 254 11.36 -10.60 -1.93
N ARG A 255 12.20 -10.61 -2.97
CA ARG A 255 11.75 -10.22 -4.33
C ARG A 255 10.63 -11.12 -4.85
N GLU A 256 10.73 -12.42 -4.63
CA GLU A 256 9.67 -13.37 -4.99
C GLU A 256 8.37 -13.12 -4.23
N TYR A 257 8.45 -12.91 -2.91
CA TYR A 257 7.28 -12.58 -2.10
C TYR A 257 6.61 -11.28 -2.54
N PHE A 258 7.41 -10.27 -2.86
CA PHE A 258 6.91 -9.00 -3.36
C PHE A 258 6.20 -9.16 -4.71
N ALA A 259 6.81 -9.87 -5.66
CA ALA A 259 6.22 -10.12 -6.98
C ALA A 259 4.88 -10.85 -6.86
N ARG A 260 4.81 -11.88 -6.01
CA ARG A 260 3.57 -12.60 -5.71
C ARG A 260 2.54 -11.68 -5.04
N GLY A 261 2.92 -10.92 -4.02
CA GLY A 261 2.02 -10.00 -3.33
C GLY A 261 1.44 -8.92 -4.26
N LYS A 262 2.24 -8.44 -5.21
CA LYS A 262 1.77 -7.56 -6.28
C LYS A 262 0.73 -8.24 -7.17
N SER A 263 0.98 -9.48 -7.60
CA SER A 263 0.01 -10.26 -8.38
C SER A 263 -1.29 -10.53 -7.60
N GLU A 264 -1.20 -10.84 -6.31
CA GLU A 264 -2.38 -11.06 -5.45
C GLU A 264 -3.19 -9.77 -5.24
N ALA A 265 -2.54 -8.62 -5.09
CA ALA A 265 -3.24 -7.33 -4.99
C ALA A 265 -4.07 -7.05 -6.25
N GLU A 266 -3.53 -7.39 -7.43
CA GLU A 266 -4.24 -7.30 -8.71
C GLU A 266 -5.38 -8.34 -8.80
N ALA A 267 -5.17 -9.57 -8.30
CA ALA A 267 -6.15 -10.66 -8.35
C ALA A 267 -7.29 -10.54 -7.31
N ILE A 268 -7.08 -9.90 -6.16
CA ILE A 268 -8.14 -9.64 -5.18
C ILE A 268 -9.23 -8.72 -5.77
N GLU A 269 -8.87 -7.84 -6.72
CA GLU A 269 -9.86 -7.10 -7.51
C GLU A 269 -10.75 -8.06 -8.34
N THR A 270 -10.21 -9.20 -8.80
CA THR A 270 -10.91 -10.28 -9.53
C THR A 270 -11.69 -11.23 -8.61
N ALA A 271 -11.18 -11.56 -7.42
CA ALA A 271 -11.88 -12.44 -6.46
C ALA A 271 -13.17 -11.81 -5.89
N ALA A 272 -13.23 -10.47 -5.81
CA ALA A 272 -14.46 -9.74 -5.56
C ALA A 272 -15.55 -10.04 -6.60
N PHE A 273 -15.16 -10.38 -7.83
CA PHE A 273 -16.05 -10.77 -8.92
C PHE A 273 -16.62 -12.18 -8.71
N GLU A 274 -15.78 -13.15 -8.32
CA GLU A 274 -16.21 -14.53 -8.07
C GLU A 274 -17.17 -14.64 -6.87
N LEU A 275 -16.98 -13.78 -5.85
CA LEU A 275 -17.86 -13.72 -4.68
C LEU A 275 -19.30 -13.30 -5.07
N ALA A 276 -19.45 -12.49 -6.11
CA ALA A 276 -20.73 -12.07 -6.66
C ALA A 276 -21.49 -13.19 -7.35
N VAL A 277 -20.78 -13.99 -8.14
CA VAL A 277 -21.36 -15.11 -8.88
C VAL A 277 -21.85 -16.19 -7.94
N ASN A 278 -21.14 -16.45 -6.83
CA ASN A 278 -21.52 -17.52 -5.89
C ASN A 278 -22.65 -17.15 -4.93
N ARG A 279 -22.91 -15.86 -4.69
CA ARG A 279 -23.90 -15.42 -3.69
C ARG A 279 -25.31 -15.27 -4.24
N ASN A 280 -25.45 -14.73 -5.45
CA ASN A 280 -26.76 -14.48 -6.07
C ASN A 280 -26.74 -14.83 -7.58
N PRO A 281 -26.42 -16.07 -7.97
CA PRO A 281 -26.19 -16.44 -9.37
C PRO A 281 -27.40 -16.14 -10.27
N ASP A 282 -28.62 -16.47 -9.84
CA ASP A 282 -29.83 -16.26 -10.65
C ASP A 282 -30.16 -14.78 -10.82
N ARG A 283 -30.01 -13.99 -9.76
CA ARG A 283 -30.29 -12.55 -9.79
C ARG A 283 -29.23 -11.81 -10.61
N LEU A 284 -27.95 -12.15 -10.42
CA LEU A 284 -26.85 -11.65 -11.23
C LEU A 284 -27.04 -12.01 -12.72
N ALA A 285 -27.39 -13.26 -13.04
CA ALA A 285 -27.63 -13.70 -14.41
C ALA A 285 -28.80 -12.96 -15.08
N ASN A 286 -29.89 -12.70 -14.32
CA ASN A 286 -31.03 -11.92 -14.79
C ASN A 286 -30.65 -10.47 -15.08
N ASP A 287 -29.94 -9.83 -14.15
CA ASP A 287 -29.54 -8.44 -14.32
C ASP A 287 -28.49 -8.27 -15.43
N MET A 288 -27.52 -9.18 -15.54
CA MET A 288 -26.52 -9.16 -16.62
C MET A 288 -27.18 -9.36 -17.99
N ALA A 289 -28.11 -10.30 -18.12
CA ALA A 289 -28.84 -10.52 -19.38
C ALA A 289 -29.63 -9.27 -19.79
N ARG A 290 -30.34 -8.65 -18.84
CA ARG A 290 -31.10 -7.42 -19.09
C ARG A 290 -30.21 -6.27 -19.57
N VAL A 291 -29.07 -6.04 -18.89
CA VAL A 291 -28.15 -4.97 -19.28
C VAL A 291 -27.54 -5.24 -20.65
N VAL A 292 -27.19 -6.49 -20.96
CA VAL A 292 -26.65 -6.86 -22.29
C VAL A 292 -27.67 -6.64 -23.41
N GLU A 293 -28.95 -6.95 -23.20
CA GLU A 293 -30.01 -6.62 -24.17
C GLU A 293 -30.18 -5.11 -24.37
N ASP A 294 -30.09 -4.33 -23.29
CA ASP A 294 -30.11 -2.87 -23.37
C ASP A 294 -28.88 -2.33 -24.13
N MET A 295 -27.71 -2.95 -23.95
CA MET A 295 -26.48 -2.60 -24.69
C MET A 295 -26.66 -2.88 -26.19
N GLU A 296 -27.29 -4.00 -26.55
CA GLU A 296 -27.58 -4.35 -27.94
C GLU A 296 -28.51 -3.33 -28.61
N ARG A 297 -29.59 -2.93 -27.91
CA ARG A 297 -30.52 -1.89 -28.36
C ARG A 297 -29.83 -0.54 -28.54
N ALA A 298 -28.98 -0.13 -27.59
CA ALA A 298 -28.24 1.13 -27.68
C ALA A 298 -27.28 1.15 -28.89
N ARG A 299 -26.60 0.02 -29.17
CA ARG A 299 -25.75 -0.11 -30.37
C ARG A 299 -26.55 -0.04 -31.66
N ALA A 300 -27.68 -0.72 -31.76
CA ALA A 300 -28.53 -0.70 -32.95
C ALA A 300 -29.05 0.71 -33.29
N MET A 301 -29.24 1.56 -32.28
CA MET A 301 -29.67 2.95 -32.42
C MET A 301 -28.51 3.95 -32.58
N GLY A 302 -27.25 3.51 -32.50
CA GLY A 302 -26.07 4.38 -32.53
C GLY A 302 -25.94 5.28 -31.28
N ASP A 303 -26.60 4.95 -30.17
CA ASP A 303 -26.56 5.72 -28.93
C ASP A 303 -25.33 5.34 -28.09
N GLU A 304 -24.17 5.86 -28.49
CA GLU A 304 -22.89 5.61 -27.82
C GLU A 304 -22.91 6.01 -26.34
N ARG A 305 -23.60 7.11 -26.00
CA ARG A 305 -23.68 7.59 -24.61
C ARG A 305 -24.44 6.61 -23.74
N ARG A 306 -25.58 6.11 -24.23
CA ARG A 306 -26.37 5.08 -23.51
C ARG A 306 -25.62 3.77 -23.42
N TYR A 307 -24.92 3.36 -24.47
CA TYR A 307 -24.09 2.16 -24.44
C TYR A 307 -23.01 2.23 -23.35
N LEU A 308 -22.28 3.35 -23.24
CA LEU A 308 -21.23 3.53 -22.23
C LEU A 308 -21.77 3.56 -20.80
N GLN A 309 -22.99 4.09 -20.62
CA GLN A 309 -23.70 4.01 -19.35
C GLN A 309 -23.98 2.54 -18.98
N LEU A 310 -24.51 1.77 -19.93
CA LEU A 310 -24.86 0.36 -19.72
C LEU A 310 -23.64 -0.54 -19.54
N ASP A 311 -22.54 -0.26 -20.23
CA ASP A 311 -21.25 -0.92 -20.02
C ASP A 311 -20.77 -0.73 -18.57
N THR A 312 -20.97 0.48 -18.05
CA THR A 312 -20.68 0.79 -16.65
C THR A 312 -21.61 0.05 -15.69
N ASP A 313 -22.91 0.03 -15.98
CA ASP A 313 -23.91 -0.67 -15.18
C ASP A 313 -23.64 -2.17 -15.15
N PHE A 314 -23.26 -2.78 -16.28
CA PHE A 314 -22.91 -4.20 -16.39
C PHE A 314 -21.82 -4.60 -15.39
N HIS A 315 -20.79 -3.77 -15.27
CA HIS A 315 -19.70 -4.03 -14.35
C HIS A 315 -20.04 -3.71 -12.89
N HIS A 316 -21.04 -2.86 -12.65
CA HIS A 316 -21.54 -2.55 -11.30
C HIS A 316 -22.34 -3.71 -10.70
N LEU A 317 -23.07 -4.46 -11.53
CA LEU A 317 -23.84 -5.64 -11.10
C LEU A 317 -23.01 -6.62 -10.28
N ILE A 318 -21.75 -6.84 -10.66
CA ILE A 318 -20.86 -7.72 -9.92
C ILE A 318 -20.70 -7.26 -8.47
N PHE A 319 -20.52 -5.97 -8.24
CA PHE A 319 -20.30 -5.46 -6.89
C PHE A 319 -21.59 -5.37 -6.09
N GLU A 320 -22.73 -5.12 -6.75
CA GLU A 320 -24.04 -5.20 -6.12
C GLU A 320 -24.33 -6.63 -5.63
N HIS A 321 -24.09 -7.64 -6.49
CA HIS A 321 -24.39 -9.03 -6.19
C HIS A 321 -23.33 -9.73 -5.31
N ALA A 322 -22.13 -9.15 -5.17
CA ALA A 322 -21.10 -9.58 -4.21
C ALA A 322 -21.58 -9.58 -2.75
N GLY A 323 -22.62 -8.82 -2.40
CA GLY A 323 -23.19 -8.78 -1.04
C GLY A 323 -22.16 -8.43 0.04
N ASN A 324 -21.13 -7.68 -0.33
CA ASN A 324 -20.11 -7.18 0.57
C ASN A 324 -20.18 -5.66 0.51
N ASP A 325 -20.88 -5.07 1.49
CA ASP A 325 -21.14 -3.63 1.55
C ASP A 325 -19.86 -2.80 1.45
N TYR A 326 -18.73 -3.33 1.90
CA TYR A 326 -17.43 -2.68 1.77
C TYR A 326 -16.91 -2.68 0.31
N LEU A 327 -17.03 -3.80 -0.41
CA LEU A 327 -16.66 -3.90 -1.83
C LEU A 327 -17.65 -3.12 -2.72
N THR A 328 -18.95 -3.21 -2.45
CA THR A 328 -20.00 -2.46 -3.14
C THR A 328 -19.84 -0.95 -2.93
N ALA A 329 -19.61 -0.52 -1.68
CA ALA A 329 -19.35 0.88 -1.39
C ALA A 329 -18.02 1.34 -1.98
N SER A 330 -17.00 0.49 -2.06
CA SER A 330 -15.74 0.83 -2.71
C SER A 330 -15.92 1.01 -4.22
N TYR A 331 -16.56 0.07 -4.91
CA TYR A 331 -16.76 0.14 -6.37
C TYR A 331 -17.71 1.27 -6.81
N THR A 332 -18.81 1.47 -6.08
CA THR A 332 -19.78 2.56 -6.34
C THR A 332 -19.12 3.94 -6.28
N ARG A 333 -17.94 4.06 -5.66
CA ARG A 333 -17.15 5.30 -5.57
C ARG A 333 -16.22 5.53 -6.77
N TYR A 334 -15.95 4.50 -7.58
CA TYR A 334 -15.06 4.56 -8.75
C TYR A 334 -15.80 4.41 -10.09
N VAL A 335 -17.07 4.02 -10.05
CA VAL A 335 -17.93 3.76 -11.22
C VAL A 335 -17.85 4.86 -12.29
N GLY A 336 -17.83 6.15 -11.88
CA GLY A 336 -17.76 7.27 -12.82
C GLY A 336 -16.41 7.45 -13.53
N LYS A 337 -15.29 7.00 -12.95
CA LYS A 337 -13.95 7.13 -13.58
C LYS A 337 -13.63 5.94 -14.45
N ILE A 338 -14.10 4.76 -14.03
CA ILE A 338 -14.08 3.57 -14.87
C ILE A 338 -14.98 3.83 -16.09
N ALA A 339 -16.14 4.47 -15.92
CA ALA A 339 -16.98 4.95 -17.02
C ALA A 339 -16.24 5.94 -17.95
N ALA A 340 -15.54 6.93 -17.39
CA ALA A 340 -14.76 7.88 -18.20
C ALA A 340 -13.61 7.20 -18.98
N LEU A 341 -12.90 6.25 -18.35
CA LEU A 341 -11.87 5.45 -19.02
C LEU A 341 -12.47 4.59 -20.15
N ARG A 342 -13.63 3.98 -19.91
CA ARG A 342 -14.38 3.23 -20.93
C ARG A 342 -14.81 4.11 -22.09
N THR A 343 -15.21 5.35 -21.85
CA THR A 343 -15.48 6.34 -22.91
C THR A 343 -14.25 6.60 -23.79
N HIS A 344 -13.05 6.65 -23.21
CA HIS A 344 -11.81 6.80 -23.97
C HIS A 344 -11.42 5.53 -24.74
N LEU A 345 -11.52 4.36 -24.09
CA LEU A 345 -11.22 3.07 -24.73
C LEU A 345 -12.21 2.72 -25.83
N ALA A 346 -13.48 3.12 -25.72
CA ALA A 346 -14.50 2.91 -26.75
C ALA A 346 -14.19 3.63 -28.07
N LYS A 347 -13.30 4.63 -28.07
CA LYS A 347 -12.81 5.29 -29.28
C LYS A 347 -11.74 4.48 -30.01
N LEU A 348 -11.17 3.45 -29.38
CA LEU A 348 -10.20 2.57 -30.03
C LEU A 348 -10.93 1.63 -31.02
N PRO A 349 -10.34 1.39 -32.21
CA PRO A 349 -10.93 0.50 -33.20
C PRO A 349 -11.30 -0.86 -32.62
N ARG A 350 -12.54 -1.31 -32.85
CA ARG A 350 -13.08 -2.61 -32.42
C ARG A 350 -13.18 -2.85 -30.92
N HIS A 351 -12.77 -1.91 -30.05
CA HIS A 351 -12.78 -2.12 -28.61
C HIS A 351 -14.20 -2.35 -28.08
N THR A 352 -15.15 -1.52 -28.51
CA THR A 352 -16.57 -1.59 -28.13
C THR A 352 -17.20 -2.91 -28.59
N ASP A 353 -16.89 -3.35 -29.81
CA ASP A 353 -17.44 -4.58 -30.38
C ASP A 353 -16.95 -5.82 -29.62
N LEU A 354 -15.65 -5.87 -29.32
CA LEU A 354 -15.04 -6.96 -28.56
C LEU A 354 -15.54 -6.99 -27.11
N SER A 355 -15.65 -5.83 -26.45
CA SER A 355 -16.16 -5.73 -25.08
C SER A 355 -17.62 -6.19 -25.00
N PHE A 356 -18.45 -5.84 -25.98
CA PHE A 356 -19.84 -6.29 -26.04
C PHE A 356 -19.94 -7.82 -26.18
N GLU A 357 -19.12 -8.40 -27.05
CA GLU A 357 -19.10 -9.85 -27.27
C GLU A 357 -18.68 -10.59 -26.00
N GLU A 358 -17.66 -10.09 -25.30
CA GLU A 358 -17.25 -10.60 -23.99
C GLU A 358 -18.35 -10.48 -22.93
N HIS A 359 -19.10 -9.37 -22.89
CA HIS A 359 -20.23 -9.20 -21.96
C HIS A 359 -21.36 -10.20 -22.24
N ARG A 360 -21.67 -10.46 -23.51
CA ARG A 360 -22.61 -11.52 -23.92
C ARG A 360 -22.15 -12.90 -23.47
N MET A 361 -20.87 -13.21 -23.70
CA MET A 361 -20.28 -14.49 -23.30
C MET A 361 -20.30 -14.66 -21.78
N LEU A 362 -19.95 -13.62 -21.03
CA LEU A 362 -19.98 -13.61 -19.56
C LEU A 362 -21.40 -13.78 -19.03
N ALA A 363 -22.38 -13.03 -19.54
CA ALA A 363 -23.78 -13.18 -19.12
C ALA A 363 -24.32 -14.59 -19.40
N THR A 364 -23.93 -15.19 -20.53
CA THR A 364 -24.29 -16.57 -20.89
C THR A 364 -23.63 -17.59 -19.96
N ALA A 365 -22.33 -17.43 -19.68
CA ALA A 365 -21.59 -18.34 -18.81
C ALA A 365 -22.11 -18.28 -17.37
N VAL A 366 -22.43 -17.07 -16.87
CA VAL A 366 -23.08 -16.86 -15.56
C VAL A 366 -24.45 -17.53 -15.51
N ARG A 367 -25.27 -17.38 -16.56
CA ARG A 367 -26.58 -18.05 -16.65
C ARG A 367 -26.48 -19.58 -16.59
N LYS A 368 -25.47 -20.15 -17.24
CA LYS A 368 -25.25 -21.60 -17.29
C LYS A 368 -24.50 -22.15 -16.07
N GLY A 369 -24.01 -21.27 -15.17
CA GLY A 369 -23.19 -21.67 -14.03
C GLY A 369 -21.83 -22.24 -14.43
N GLU A 370 -21.32 -21.92 -15.62
CA GLU A 370 -20.07 -22.47 -16.17
C GLU A 370 -18.85 -21.75 -15.57
N MET A 371 -18.54 -22.02 -14.30
CA MET A 371 -17.54 -21.24 -13.55
C MET A 371 -16.14 -21.21 -14.19
N ASP A 372 -15.70 -22.32 -14.79
CA ASP A 372 -14.38 -22.36 -15.46
C ASP A 372 -14.36 -21.52 -16.73
N VAL A 373 -15.49 -21.42 -17.42
CA VAL A 373 -15.68 -20.53 -18.57
C VAL A 373 -15.69 -19.07 -18.11
N ILE A 374 -16.39 -18.76 -17.00
CA ILE A 374 -16.42 -17.42 -16.40
C ILE A 374 -15.00 -16.96 -16.04
N ARG A 375 -14.21 -17.81 -15.37
CA ARG A 375 -12.82 -17.48 -14.99
C ARG A 375 -11.94 -17.16 -16.19
N ARG A 376 -12.02 -18.00 -17.22
CA ARG A 376 -11.25 -17.78 -18.45
C ARG A 376 -11.65 -16.47 -19.13
N LEU A 377 -12.95 -16.24 -19.31
CA LEU A 377 -13.47 -15.03 -19.96
C LEU A 377 -13.11 -13.76 -19.18
N LEU A 378 -13.10 -13.80 -17.85
CA LEU A 378 -12.67 -12.66 -17.03
C LEU A 378 -11.18 -12.37 -17.17
N ALA A 379 -10.34 -13.41 -17.16
CA ALA A 379 -8.91 -13.25 -17.36
C ALA A 379 -8.61 -12.65 -18.76
N GLU A 380 -9.29 -13.16 -19.79
CA GLU A 380 -9.17 -12.66 -21.17
C GLU A 380 -9.66 -11.20 -21.30
N HIS A 381 -10.82 -10.87 -20.72
CA HIS A 381 -11.40 -9.52 -20.72
C HIS A 381 -10.49 -8.50 -20.01
N ILE A 382 -9.95 -8.86 -18.85
CA ILE A 382 -9.03 -8.01 -18.06
C ILE A 382 -7.71 -7.82 -18.82
N ASP A 383 -7.12 -8.89 -19.36
CA ASP A 383 -5.85 -8.78 -20.08
C ASP A 383 -6.01 -7.98 -21.39
N ARG A 384 -7.13 -8.15 -22.12
CA ARG A 384 -7.44 -7.32 -23.29
C ARG A 384 -7.59 -5.84 -22.93
N THR A 385 -8.32 -5.54 -21.87
CA THR A 385 -8.51 -4.16 -21.39
C THR A 385 -7.17 -3.54 -20.97
N ARG A 386 -6.30 -4.32 -20.34
CA ARG A 386 -4.92 -3.92 -19.99
C ARG A 386 -4.05 -3.68 -21.22
N GLN A 387 -4.13 -4.52 -22.25
CA GLN A 387 -3.37 -4.35 -23.49
C GLN A 387 -3.86 -3.11 -24.27
N ALA A 388 -5.18 -2.91 -24.37
CA ALA A 388 -5.77 -1.72 -24.97
C ALA A 388 -5.33 -0.43 -24.25
N TYR A 389 -5.26 -0.47 -22.91
CA TYR A 389 -4.73 0.62 -22.10
C TYR A 389 -3.25 0.93 -22.41
N LYS A 390 -2.40 -0.09 -22.48
CA LYS A 390 -0.97 0.09 -22.83
C LYS A 390 -0.81 0.71 -24.22
N ALA A 391 -1.59 0.24 -25.20
CA ALA A 391 -1.55 0.79 -26.55
C ALA A 391 -2.00 2.26 -26.59
N ALA A 392 -3.07 2.62 -25.86
CA ALA A 392 -3.53 4.01 -25.77
C ALA A 392 -2.53 4.93 -25.05
N ALA A 393 -1.87 4.45 -24.00
CA ALA A 393 -0.85 5.21 -23.27
C ALA A 393 0.38 5.50 -24.14
N ILE A 394 0.83 4.51 -24.92
CA ILE A 394 1.94 4.68 -25.88
C ILE A 394 1.61 5.72 -26.96
N VAL A 395 0.37 5.73 -27.46
CA VAL A 395 -0.09 6.72 -28.46
C VAL A 395 -0.17 8.13 -27.86
N LEU A 396 -0.57 8.26 -26.59
CA LEU A 396 -0.62 9.55 -25.88
C LEU A 396 0.78 10.08 -25.55
N GLU A 397 1.74 9.22 -25.18
CA GLU A 397 3.15 9.60 -24.99
C GLU A 397 3.83 9.99 -26.30
N ALA A 398 3.53 9.30 -27.41
CA ALA A 398 4.04 9.64 -28.73
C ALA A 398 3.49 10.97 -29.27
N ASN A 399 2.24 11.33 -28.93
CA ASN A 399 1.63 12.61 -29.31
C ASN A 399 2.00 13.77 -28.38
N ALA A 400 2.51 13.50 -27.17
CA ALA A 400 2.96 14.53 -26.23
C ALA A 400 4.46 14.88 -26.39
N GLY A 401 5.21 14.07 -27.15
CA GLY A 401 6.62 14.28 -27.47
C GLY A 401 6.90 14.78 -28.90
N GLY A 402 5.87 15.24 -29.61
CA GLY A 402 5.94 15.76 -30.98
C GLY A 402 5.91 17.28 -31.07
#